data_AF-A0A9D3MRD1-F1
#
_entry.id   AF-A0A9D3MRD1-F1
#
_cell.length_a   1.000
_cell.length_b   1.000
_cell.length_c   1.000
_cell.angle_alpha   90.00
_cell.angle_beta   90.00
_cell.angle_gamma   90.00
#
_symmetry.space_group_name_H-M   'P 1'
#
loop_
_entity.id
_entity.type
_entity.pdbx_description
1 polymer ?
#
loop_
_entity_poly.entity_id
_entity_poly.type
_entity_poly.pdbx_seq_one_letter_code
_entity_poly.pdbx_strand_id
1 'polypeptide(L)'
;MHFLTVFWKVLFAFVPPTEYWNGWACFMVSISLIGVLTAVTGDLASHFGCTVGLKDSVTAVVFVALGTSVPDTFASKVAAIQDQYADASIGNVTGSNAVNVFLGIGVAWTIAAVYWRSKGLAFHVNPGSLAFSVTLFTIMALLSVLVLLYRRRPSVAGGELGGPRTAKLVTTMFFVSMWLVYILLASLEAYCHVPGF
;
A
#
# COMPACT_ATOMS: atom_id res chain seq x y z
N MET A 1 6.03 20.99 -15.84
CA MET A 1 6.28 20.16 -14.63
C MET A 1 6.63 20.98 -13.38
N HIS A 2 7.40 22.08 -13.47
CA HIS A 2 7.74 22.88 -12.27
C HIS A 2 6.52 23.49 -11.58
N PHE A 3 5.61 24.14 -12.31
CA PHE A 3 4.41 24.79 -11.75
C PHE A 3 3.52 23.84 -10.92
N LEU A 4 3.22 22.64 -11.45
CA LEU A 4 2.40 21.62 -10.77
C LEU A 4 3.07 21.06 -9.49
N THR A 5 4.38 21.20 -9.35
CA THR A 5 5.13 20.73 -8.18
C THR A 5 5.52 21.86 -7.23
N VAL A 6 5.18 23.13 -7.52
CA VAL A 6 5.52 24.27 -6.66
C VAL A 6 4.93 24.09 -5.26
N PHE A 7 3.65 23.72 -5.16
CA PHE A 7 3.00 23.44 -3.88
C PHE A 7 3.81 22.45 -3.05
N TRP A 8 4.16 21.31 -3.65
CA TRP A 8 4.95 20.27 -2.99
C TRP A 8 6.36 20.73 -2.65
N LYS A 9 7.02 21.49 -3.52
CA LYS A 9 8.36 22.03 -3.26
C LYS A 9 8.37 23.01 -2.11
N VAL A 10 7.37 23.87 -2.00
CA VAL A 10 7.23 24.80 -0.87
C VAL A 10 6.92 24.04 0.41
N LEU A 11 6.03 23.04 0.36
CA LEU A 11 5.68 22.24 1.53
C LEU A 11 6.88 21.42 2.06
N PHE A 12 7.68 20.84 1.18
CA PHE A 12 8.87 20.09 1.58
C PHE A 12 10.12 20.96 1.79
N ALA A 13 10.09 22.25 1.44
CA ALA A 13 11.20 23.17 1.75
C ALA A 13 11.39 23.39 3.26
N PHE A 14 10.38 23.07 4.08
CA PHE A 14 10.48 23.09 5.53
C PHE A 14 11.25 21.90 6.12
N VAL A 15 11.59 20.89 5.29
CA VAL A 15 12.45 19.77 5.72
C VAL A 15 13.89 20.27 5.83
N PRO A 16 14.53 20.19 7.02
CA PRO A 16 15.89 20.67 7.20
C PRO A 16 16.91 19.81 6.43
N PRO A 17 18.09 20.36 6.07
CA PRO A 17 19.14 19.62 5.38
C PRO A 17 19.60 18.39 6.18
N THR A 18 20.07 17.35 5.48
CA THR A 18 20.57 16.11 6.09
C THR A 18 21.85 16.30 6.91
N GLU A 19 22.55 17.41 6.73
CA GLU A 19 23.75 17.77 7.51
C GLU A 19 23.41 18.19 8.94
N TYR A 20 22.16 18.60 9.20
CA TYR A 20 21.75 19.02 10.52
C TYR A 20 21.52 17.81 11.43
N TRP A 21 22.19 17.81 12.58
CA TRP A 21 22.03 16.81 13.63
C TRP A 21 22.19 15.37 13.13
N ASN A 22 23.18 15.12 12.27
CA ASN A 22 23.42 13.81 11.63
C ASN A 22 22.16 13.24 10.92
N GLY A 23 21.33 14.10 10.35
CA GLY A 23 20.13 13.72 9.61
C GLY A 23 18.89 13.46 10.47
N TRP A 24 19.00 13.46 11.80
CA TRP A 24 17.83 13.24 12.69
C TRP A 24 16.76 14.32 12.55
N ALA A 25 17.18 15.57 12.37
CA ALA A 25 16.25 16.68 12.16
C ALA A 25 15.45 16.49 10.85
N CYS A 26 16.14 16.10 9.77
CA CYS A 26 15.51 15.81 8.48
C CYS A 26 14.53 14.64 8.59
N PHE A 27 14.93 13.56 9.27
CA PHE A 27 14.09 12.39 9.49
C PHE A 27 12.80 12.72 10.26
N MET A 28 12.91 13.42 11.40
CA MET A 28 11.77 13.74 12.26
C MET A 28 10.77 14.69 11.58
N VAL A 29 11.26 15.72 10.90
CA VAL A 29 10.37 16.66 10.19
C VAL A 29 9.71 15.96 8.99
N SER A 30 10.45 15.14 8.25
CA SER A 30 9.90 14.39 7.12
C SER A 30 8.82 13.41 7.55
N ILE A 31 9.05 12.61 8.60
CA ILE A 31 8.06 11.63 9.07
C ILE A 31 6.80 12.31 9.62
N SER A 32 6.93 13.46 10.30
CA SER A 32 5.79 14.25 10.76
C SER A 32 4.98 14.82 9.59
N LEU A 33 5.64 15.42 8.59
CA LEU A 33 4.97 15.95 7.40
C LEU A 33 4.24 14.86 6.61
N ILE A 34 4.89 13.71 6.42
CA ILE A 34 4.28 12.54 5.78
C ILE A 34 3.06 12.06 6.58
N GLY A 35 3.17 12.02 7.92
CA GLY A 35 2.04 11.66 8.79
C GLY A 35 0.84 12.58 8.62
N VAL A 36 1.05 13.90 8.64
CA VAL A 36 -0.01 14.90 8.44
C VAL A 36 -0.63 14.78 7.05
N LEU A 37 0.20 14.68 6.01
CA LEU A 37 -0.26 14.53 4.62
C LEU A 37 -1.09 13.25 4.44
N THR A 38 -0.67 12.15 5.07
CA THR A 38 -1.38 10.86 5.01
C THR A 38 -2.74 10.96 5.70
N ALA A 39 -2.82 11.62 6.85
CA ALA A 39 -4.09 11.89 7.54
C ALA A 39 -5.06 12.71 6.67
N VAL A 40 -4.58 13.83 6.11
CA VAL A 40 -5.38 14.69 5.22
C VAL A 40 -5.84 13.92 3.97
N THR A 41 -4.97 13.10 3.39
CA THR A 41 -5.31 12.30 2.21
C THR A 41 -6.37 11.24 2.53
N GLY A 42 -6.29 10.61 3.70
CA GLY A 42 -7.29 9.65 4.17
C GLY A 42 -8.67 10.29 4.34
N ASP A 43 -8.72 11.45 5.00
CA ASP A 43 -9.96 12.20 5.22
C ASP A 43 -10.58 12.67 3.90
N LEU A 44 -9.74 13.21 2.99
CA LEU A 44 -10.20 13.64 1.67
C LEU A 44 -10.71 12.47 0.82
N ALA A 45 -10.04 11.32 0.87
CA ALA A 45 -10.48 10.12 0.16
C ALA A 45 -11.84 9.63 0.68
N SER A 46 -12.04 9.63 2.01
CA SER A 46 -13.31 9.27 2.64
C SER A 46 -14.44 10.22 2.22
N HIS A 47 -14.22 11.54 2.35
CA HIS A 47 -15.21 12.54 1.93
C HIS A 47 -15.53 12.47 0.44
N PHE A 48 -14.52 12.29 -0.41
CA PHE A 48 -14.73 12.09 -1.84
C PHE A 48 -15.57 10.84 -2.12
N GLY A 49 -15.25 9.72 -1.48
CA GLY A 49 -16.04 8.49 -1.54
C GLY A 49 -17.50 8.72 -1.20
N CYS A 50 -17.79 9.41 -0.10
CA CYS A 50 -19.16 9.77 0.28
C CYS A 50 -19.86 10.65 -0.77
N THR A 51 -19.19 11.65 -1.34
CA THR A 51 -19.80 12.55 -2.35
C THR A 51 -20.13 11.85 -3.66
N VAL A 52 -19.32 10.86 -4.05
CA VAL A 52 -19.53 10.06 -5.27
C VAL A 52 -20.50 8.89 -5.02
N GLY A 53 -20.84 8.60 -3.77
CA GLY A 53 -21.71 7.48 -3.39
C GLY A 53 -20.98 6.13 -3.36
N LEU A 54 -19.65 6.13 -3.18
CA LEU A 54 -18.86 4.93 -3.05
C LEU A 54 -18.90 4.40 -1.61
N LYS A 55 -19.07 3.08 -1.45
CA LYS A 55 -18.93 2.43 -0.14
C LYS A 55 -17.51 2.60 0.41
N ASP A 56 -17.39 2.78 1.72
CA ASP A 56 -16.11 2.98 2.40
C ASP A 56 -15.09 1.87 2.11
N SER A 57 -15.53 0.61 2.01
CA SER A 57 -14.68 -0.53 1.66
C SER A 57 -14.07 -0.39 0.25
N VAL A 58 -14.85 0.08 -0.73
CA VAL A 58 -14.40 0.32 -2.10
C VAL A 58 -13.44 1.51 -2.14
N THR A 59 -13.79 2.60 -1.44
CA THR A 59 -12.93 3.79 -1.31
C THR A 59 -11.57 3.43 -0.71
N ALA A 60 -11.55 2.59 0.33
CA ALA A 60 -10.32 2.14 0.98
C ALA A 60 -9.45 1.29 0.05
N VAL A 61 -10.05 0.30 -0.64
CA VAL A 61 -9.32 -0.61 -1.54
C VAL A 61 -8.78 0.09 -2.79
N VAL A 62 -9.46 1.13 -3.27
CA VAL A 62 -9.08 1.84 -4.51
C VAL A 62 -8.21 3.05 -4.22
N PHE A 63 -8.68 4.01 -3.43
CA PHE A 63 -8.02 5.31 -3.28
C PHE A 63 -6.96 5.28 -2.18
N VAL A 64 -7.32 4.78 -0.99
CA VAL A 64 -6.41 4.80 0.16
C VAL A 64 -5.25 3.83 -0.08
N ALA A 65 -5.54 2.59 -0.48
CA ALA A 65 -4.51 1.57 -0.72
C ALA A 65 -3.56 1.95 -1.87
N LEU A 66 -4.07 2.56 -2.96
CA LEU A 66 -3.23 3.05 -4.06
C LEU A 66 -2.38 4.24 -3.61
N GLY A 67 -2.98 5.18 -2.88
CA GLY A 67 -2.32 6.39 -2.41
C GLY A 67 -1.11 6.12 -1.51
N THR A 68 -1.13 5.04 -0.72
CA THR A 68 0.01 4.62 0.12
C THR A 68 0.98 3.70 -0.61
N SER A 69 0.47 2.72 -1.37
CA SER A 69 1.32 1.67 -1.98
C SER A 69 2.10 2.13 -3.20
N VAL A 70 1.61 3.13 -3.95
CA VAL A 70 2.31 3.65 -5.14
C VAL A 70 3.62 4.37 -4.75
N PRO A 71 3.63 5.32 -3.79
CA PRO A 71 4.86 5.89 -3.26
C PRO A 71 5.84 4.83 -2.74
N ASP A 72 5.36 3.86 -1.97
CA ASP A 72 6.18 2.76 -1.44
C ASP A 72 6.81 1.93 -2.56
N THR A 73 6.05 1.67 -3.63
CA THR A 73 6.54 0.96 -4.81
C THR A 73 7.66 1.75 -5.50
N PHE A 74 7.54 3.07 -5.61
CA PHE A 74 8.59 3.91 -6.16
C PHE A 74 9.83 3.95 -5.26
N ALA A 75 9.65 4.07 -3.95
CA ALA A 75 10.75 4.04 -2.98
C ALA A 75 11.51 2.71 -3.04
N SER A 76 10.80 1.58 -3.00
CA SER A 76 11.38 0.24 -3.14
C SER A 76 12.08 0.05 -4.48
N LYS A 77 11.50 0.54 -5.58
CA LYS A 77 12.14 0.48 -6.90
C LYS A 77 13.45 1.27 -6.91
N VAL A 78 13.47 2.49 -6.37
CA VAL A 78 14.67 3.31 -6.30
C VAL A 78 15.74 2.63 -5.45
N ALA A 79 15.36 2.10 -4.27
CA ALA A 79 16.24 1.33 -3.41
C ALA A 79 16.84 0.11 -4.12
N ALA A 80 16.02 -0.66 -4.85
CA ALA A 80 16.48 -1.85 -5.59
C ALA A 80 17.40 -1.52 -6.77
N ILE A 81 17.31 -0.32 -7.35
CA ILE A 81 18.19 0.12 -8.46
C ILE A 81 19.52 0.64 -7.92
N GLN A 82 19.50 1.29 -6.75
CA GLN A 82 20.67 1.93 -6.16
C GLN A 82 21.51 0.98 -5.30
N ASP A 83 20.90 -0.06 -4.75
CA ASP A 83 21.57 -1.06 -3.92
C ASP A 83 21.97 -2.29 -4.75
N GLN A 84 23.21 -2.75 -4.60
CA GLN A 84 23.76 -3.88 -5.35
C GLN A 84 23.03 -5.20 -5.04
N TYR A 85 22.58 -5.36 -3.79
CA TYR A 85 21.91 -6.58 -3.32
C TYR A 85 20.40 -6.40 -3.15
N ALA A 86 19.89 -5.18 -3.36
CA ALA A 86 18.48 -4.81 -3.16
C ALA A 86 17.94 -5.11 -1.74
N ASP A 87 18.81 -5.24 -0.74
CA ASP A 87 18.46 -5.49 0.65
C ASP A 87 17.62 -4.34 1.21
N ALA A 88 17.95 -3.10 0.84
CA ALA A 88 17.19 -1.92 1.22
C ALA A 88 15.74 -1.97 0.70
N SER A 89 15.51 -2.53 -0.49
CA SER A 89 14.16 -2.70 -1.03
C SER A 89 13.37 -3.76 -0.25
N ILE A 90 14.01 -4.85 0.17
CA ILE A 90 13.35 -5.90 0.98
C ILE A 90 12.96 -5.33 2.34
N GLY A 91 13.86 -4.56 2.96
CA GLY A 91 13.61 -3.84 4.22
C GLY A 91 12.42 -2.89 4.11
N ASN A 92 12.35 -2.10 3.03
CA ASN A 92 11.24 -1.17 2.81
C ASN A 92 9.89 -1.89 2.65
N VAL A 93 9.82 -2.90 1.77
CA VAL A 93 8.57 -3.64 1.50
C VAL A 93 8.10 -4.41 2.74
N THR A 94 9.01 -5.10 3.43
CA THR A 94 8.66 -5.91 4.61
C THR A 94 8.31 -5.00 5.78
N GLY A 95 9.08 -3.93 5.98
CA GLY A 95 8.88 -2.95 7.05
C GLY A 95 7.54 -2.21 6.92
N SER A 96 7.22 -1.67 5.75
CA SER A 96 5.96 -0.95 5.51
C SER A 96 4.74 -1.85 5.77
N ASN A 97 4.75 -3.09 5.27
CA ASN A 97 3.65 -4.03 5.51
C ASN A 97 3.54 -4.45 6.98
N ALA A 98 4.67 -4.67 7.67
CA ALA A 98 4.67 -4.98 9.09
C ALA A 98 4.08 -3.82 9.92
N VAL A 99 4.45 -2.58 9.60
CA VAL A 99 3.88 -1.38 10.25
C VAL A 99 2.37 -1.30 10.01
N ASN A 100 1.89 -1.52 8.79
CA ASN A 100 0.46 -1.48 8.48
C ASN A 100 -0.35 -2.51 9.29
N VAL A 101 0.14 -3.75 9.39
CA VAL A 101 -0.55 -4.82 10.11
C VAL A 101 -0.43 -4.65 11.63
N PHE A 102 0.79 -4.49 12.15
CA PHE A 102 1.02 -4.47 13.59
C PHE A 102 0.71 -3.11 14.23
N LEU A 103 1.15 -2.02 13.63
CA LEU A 103 0.92 -0.68 14.18
C LEU A 103 -0.41 -0.09 13.67
N GLY A 104 -0.72 -0.22 12.39
CA GLY A 104 -1.97 0.30 11.82
C GLY A 104 -3.20 -0.41 12.40
N ILE A 105 -3.30 -1.72 12.20
CA ILE A 105 -4.46 -2.50 12.67
C ILE A 105 -4.30 -2.93 14.14
N GLY A 106 -3.14 -3.50 14.50
CA GLY A 106 -2.92 -4.11 15.80
C GLY A 106 -3.01 -3.14 16.99
N VAL A 107 -2.36 -1.98 16.91
CA VAL A 107 -2.42 -0.96 17.98
C VAL A 107 -3.82 -0.36 18.08
N ALA A 108 -4.45 -0.01 16.95
CA ALA A 108 -5.82 0.53 16.94
C ALA A 108 -6.82 -0.45 17.57
N TRP A 109 -6.74 -1.73 17.22
CA TRP A 109 -7.56 -2.78 17.82
C TRP A 109 -7.33 -2.89 19.32
N THR A 110 -6.06 -2.89 19.75
CA THR A 110 -5.69 -3.04 21.17
C THR A 110 -6.24 -1.87 21.99
N ILE A 111 -6.11 -0.64 21.51
CA ILE A 111 -6.67 0.56 22.14
C ILE A 111 -8.19 0.43 22.27
N ALA A 112 -8.89 0.05 21.19
CA ALA A 112 -10.32 -0.12 21.20
C ALA A 112 -10.77 -1.22 22.18
N ALA A 113 -10.11 -2.37 22.18
CA ALA A 113 -10.42 -3.48 23.06
C ALA A 113 -10.25 -3.11 24.54
N VAL A 114 -9.16 -2.40 24.89
CA VAL A 114 -8.93 -1.90 26.26
C VAL A 114 -10.01 -0.89 26.66
N TYR A 115 -10.36 0.03 25.78
CA TYR A 115 -11.42 1.01 26.02
C TYR A 115 -12.77 0.34 26.32
N TRP A 116 -13.23 -0.59 25.48
CA TRP A 116 -14.49 -1.30 25.69
C TRP A 116 -14.47 -2.18 26.93
N ARG A 117 -13.33 -2.83 27.21
CA ARG A 117 -13.13 -3.60 28.45
C ARG A 117 -13.28 -2.72 29.69
N SER A 118 -12.77 -1.49 29.67
CA SER A 118 -12.93 -0.53 30.77
C SER A 118 -14.38 -0.12 31.02
N LYS A 119 -15.24 -0.21 30.00
CA LYS A 119 -16.68 0.02 30.08
C LYS A 119 -17.49 -1.23 30.45
N GLY A 120 -16.81 -2.36 30.71
CA GLY A 120 -17.46 -3.64 31.02
C GLY A 120 -18.11 -4.33 29.82
N LEU A 121 -17.82 -3.88 28.59
CA LEU A 121 -18.40 -4.40 27.35
C LEU A 121 -17.35 -5.19 26.56
N ALA A 122 -17.83 -6.14 25.74
CA ALA A 122 -16.98 -6.86 24.80
C ALA A 122 -16.83 -6.04 23.50
N PHE A 123 -15.61 -5.97 22.97
CA PHE A 123 -15.35 -5.35 21.68
C PHE A 123 -15.63 -6.36 20.55
N HIS A 124 -16.70 -6.14 19.79
CA HIS A 124 -17.06 -6.96 18.64
C HIS A 124 -16.87 -6.16 17.35
N VAL A 125 -16.18 -6.76 16.37
CA VAL A 125 -15.96 -6.18 15.04
C VAL A 125 -16.49 -7.17 14.01
N ASN A 126 -17.42 -6.73 13.17
CA ASN A 126 -17.92 -7.53 12.07
C ASN A 126 -16.88 -7.55 10.93
N PRO A 127 -16.47 -8.73 10.44
CA PRO A 127 -15.45 -8.83 9.40
C PRO A 127 -15.91 -8.31 8.02
N GLY A 128 -17.22 -8.26 7.76
CA GLY A 128 -17.77 -7.74 6.49
C GLY A 128 -17.14 -8.40 5.27
N SER A 129 -16.77 -7.58 4.26
CA SER A 129 -16.13 -8.00 3.02
C SER A 129 -14.64 -8.37 3.14
N LEU A 130 -14.07 -8.30 4.36
CA LEU A 130 -12.64 -8.51 4.58
C LEU A 130 -12.22 -9.93 4.23
N ALA A 131 -13.00 -10.93 4.64
CA ALA A 131 -12.69 -12.34 4.39
C ALA A 131 -12.61 -12.65 2.88
N PHE A 132 -13.58 -12.13 2.12
CA PHE A 132 -13.60 -12.23 0.66
C PHE A 132 -12.36 -11.57 0.04
N SER A 133 -12.09 -10.32 0.41
CA SER A 133 -10.99 -9.52 -0.15
C SER A 133 -9.62 -10.15 0.15
N VAL A 134 -9.38 -10.59 1.38
CA VAL A 134 -8.11 -11.22 1.79
C VAL A 134 -7.90 -12.55 1.07
N THR A 135 -8.94 -13.36 0.93
CA THR A 135 -8.85 -14.65 0.22
C THR A 135 -8.54 -14.43 -1.25
N LEU A 136 -9.26 -13.53 -1.91
CA LEU A 136 -9.03 -13.19 -3.31
C LEU A 136 -7.61 -12.65 -3.51
N PHE A 137 -7.17 -11.72 -2.67
CA PHE A 137 -5.80 -11.19 -2.69
C PHE A 137 -4.76 -12.31 -2.53
N THR A 138 -4.98 -13.25 -1.61
CA THR A 138 -4.05 -14.36 -1.35
C THR A 138 -3.90 -15.27 -2.56
N ILE A 139 -5.01 -15.66 -3.20
CA ILE A 139 -4.99 -16.47 -4.43
C ILE A 139 -4.18 -15.75 -5.52
N MET A 140 -4.45 -14.46 -5.68
CA MET A 140 -3.81 -13.63 -6.70
C MET A 140 -2.33 -13.37 -6.42
N ALA A 141 -1.95 -13.22 -5.16
CA ALA A 141 -0.56 -13.13 -4.72
C ALA A 141 0.19 -14.43 -5.00
N LEU A 142 -0.40 -15.59 -4.70
CA LEU A 142 0.21 -16.90 -4.99
C LEU A 142 0.43 -17.10 -6.50
N LEU A 143 -0.56 -16.77 -7.33
CA LEU A 143 -0.40 -16.79 -8.79
C LEU A 143 0.72 -15.84 -9.26
N SER A 144 0.80 -14.64 -8.66
CA SER A 144 1.86 -13.68 -8.99
C SER A 144 3.25 -14.20 -8.63
N VAL A 145 3.39 -14.82 -7.44
CA VAL A 145 4.63 -15.48 -7.01
C VAL A 145 4.99 -16.62 -7.94
N LEU A 146 4.05 -17.47 -8.33
CA LEU A 146 4.28 -18.56 -9.28
C LEU A 146 4.79 -18.05 -10.64
N VAL A 147 4.21 -16.96 -11.15
CA VAL A 147 4.67 -16.31 -12.39
C VAL A 147 6.09 -15.75 -12.24
N LEU A 148 6.42 -15.13 -11.11
CA LEU A 148 7.77 -14.65 -10.83
C LEU A 148 8.79 -15.79 -10.73
N LEU A 149 8.44 -16.88 -10.03
CA LEU A 149 9.28 -18.08 -9.92
C LEU A 149 9.48 -18.76 -11.28
N TYR A 150 8.44 -18.78 -12.13
CA TYR A 150 8.54 -19.29 -13.49
C TYR A 150 9.47 -18.41 -14.34
N ARG A 151 9.33 -17.08 -14.26
CA ARG A 151 10.18 -16.11 -14.97
C ARG A 151 11.64 -16.14 -14.51
N ARG A 152 11.89 -16.49 -13.24
CA ARG A 152 13.24 -16.65 -12.68
C ARG A 152 14.04 -17.77 -13.35
N ARG A 153 13.37 -18.77 -13.96
CA ARG A 153 14.05 -19.90 -14.60
C ARG A 153 14.97 -19.41 -15.74
N PRO A 154 16.24 -19.87 -15.80
CA PRO A 154 17.19 -19.49 -16.85
C PRO A 154 16.68 -19.79 -18.27
N SER A 155 15.90 -20.87 -18.42
CA SER A 155 15.33 -21.31 -19.69
C SER A 155 14.19 -20.44 -20.23
N VAL A 156 13.59 -19.58 -19.41
CA VAL A 156 12.43 -18.77 -19.78
C VAL A 156 12.82 -17.32 -20.00
N ALA A 157 13.44 -16.71 -18.99
CA ALA A 157 13.84 -15.30 -19.04
C ALA A 157 15.08 -14.99 -18.20
N GLY A 158 15.42 -15.85 -17.21
CA GLY A 158 16.61 -15.71 -16.37
C GLY A 158 16.72 -14.39 -15.58
N GLY A 159 15.61 -13.66 -15.45
CA GLY A 159 15.61 -12.31 -14.88
C GLY A 159 15.19 -12.32 -13.41
N GLU A 160 16.15 -12.31 -12.48
CA GLU A 160 15.89 -12.08 -11.06
C GLU A 160 15.53 -10.61 -10.79
N LEU A 161 16.30 -9.68 -11.36
CA LEU A 161 16.06 -8.24 -11.35
C LEU A 161 16.07 -7.73 -12.78
N GLY A 162 14.89 -7.44 -13.32
CA GLY A 162 14.74 -7.09 -14.73
C GLY A 162 14.68 -8.32 -15.64
N GLY A 163 15.13 -8.18 -16.89
CA GLY A 163 15.00 -9.21 -17.92
C GLY A 163 14.63 -8.64 -19.28
N PRO A 164 14.37 -9.51 -20.28
CA PRO A 164 13.99 -9.09 -21.63
C PRO A 164 12.78 -8.16 -21.61
N ARG A 165 12.81 -7.10 -22.43
CA ARG A 165 11.75 -6.08 -22.47
C ARG A 165 10.36 -6.69 -22.65
N THR A 166 10.24 -7.68 -23.52
CA THR A 166 8.98 -8.38 -23.82
C THR A 166 8.45 -9.13 -22.60
N ALA A 167 9.28 -9.95 -21.94
CA ALA A 167 8.87 -10.71 -20.75
C ALA A 167 8.47 -9.78 -19.60
N LYS A 168 9.21 -8.67 -19.40
CA LYS A 168 8.87 -7.64 -18.41
C LYS A 168 7.51 -7.00 -18.72
N LEU A 169 7.26 -6.62 -19.98
CA LEU A 169 6.00 -5.98 -20.37
C LEU A 169 4.82 -6.91 -20.18
N VAL A 170 4.93 -8.17 -20.64
CA VAL A 170 3.86 -9.18 -20.50
C VAL A 170 3.54 -9.45 -19.03
N THR A 171 4.56 -9.67 -18.19
CA THR A 171 4.34 -9.91 -16.75
C THR A 171 3.77 -8.68 -16.03
N THR A 172 4.18 -7.47 -16.42
CA THR A 172 3.61 -6.22 -15.87
C THR A 172 2.14 -6.09 -16.24
N MET A 173 1.79 -6.30 -17.52
CA MET A 173 0.39 -6.24 -17.98
C MET A 173 -0.48 -7.27 -17.27
N PHE A 174 0.05 -8.47 -17.02
CA PHE A 174 -0.64 -9.51 -16.26
C PHE A 174 -0.87 -9.12 -14.79
N PHE A 175 0.12 -8.54 -14.11
CA PHE A 175 -0.07 -8.10 -12.71
C PHE A 175 -1.02 -6.90 -12.59
N VAL A 176 -0.97 -5.97 -13.54
CA VAL A 176 -1.92 -4.86 -13.59
C VAL A 176 -3.33 -5.36 -13.85
N SER A 177 -3.51 -6.31 -14.79
CA SER A 177 -4.84 -6.88 -15.05
C SER A 177 -5.37 -7.66 -13.85
N MET A 178 -4.53 -8.41 -13.16
CA MET A 178 -4.89 -9.04 -11.89
C MET A 178 -5.33 -8.00 -10.87
N TRP A 179 -4.54 -6.96 -10.63
CA TRP A 179 -4.93 -5.91 -9.68
C TRP A 179 -6.29 -5.24 -10.03
N LEU A 180 -6.57 -5.01 -11.31
CA LEU A 180 -7.87 -4.51 -11.76
C LEU A 180 -9.01 -5.50 -11.51
N VAL A 181 -8.78 -6.79 -11.75
CA VAL A 181 -9.75 -7.86 -11.46
C VAL A 181 -10.02 -7.95 -9.96
N TYR A 182 -8.99 -7.82 -9.12
CA TYR A 182 -9.14 -7.76 -7.67
C TYR A 182 -10.07 -6.61 -7.25
N ILE A 183 -9.80 -5.38 -7.74
CA ILE A 183 -10.63 -4.20 -7.46
C ILE A 183 -12.06 -4.43 -7.91
N LEU A 184 -12.26 -4.97 -9.13
CA LEU A 184 -13.59 -5.21 -9.68
C LEU A 184 -14.38 -6.19 -8.83
N LEU A 185 -13.81 -7.35 -8.52
CA LEU A 185 -14.49 -8.39 -7.76
C LEU A 185 -14.75 -7.97 -6.31
N ALA A 186 -13.78 -7.32 -5.65
CA ALA A 186 -13.98 -6.77 -4.31
C ALA A 186 -15.07 -5.69 -4.28
N SER A 187 -15.15 -4.87 -5.33
CA SER A 187 -16.22 -3.87 -5.46
C SER A 187 -17.59 -4.52 -5.70
N LEU A 188 -17.67 -5.52 -6.57
CA LEU A 188 -18.93 -6.23 -6.85
C LEU A 188 -19.47 -6.96 -5.63
N GLU A 189 -18.61 -7.58 -4.82
CA GLU A 189 -19.00 -8.17 -3.54
C GLU A 189 -19.46 -7.08 -2.56
N ALA A 190 -18.74 -5.97 -2.47
CA ALA A 190 -19.12 -4.86 -1.60
C ALA A 190 -20.51 -4.31 -1.96
N TYR A 191 -20.92 -4.30 -3.23
CA TYR A 191 -22.26 -3.91 -3.69
C TYR A 191 -23.29 -5.07 -3.72
N CYS A 192 -22.93 -6.24 -3.17
CA CYS A 192 -23.78 -7.43 -3.11
C CYS A 192 -24.21 -7.97 -4.48
N HIS A 193 -23.44 -7.71 -5.53
CA HIS A 193 -23.64 -8.30 -6.85
C HIS A 193 -23.02 -9.70 -6.97
N VAL A 194 -21.99 -9.99 -6.18
CA VAL A 194 -21.37 -11.31 -6.05
C VAL A 194 -21.55 -11.76 -4.61
N PRO A 195 -21.96 -13.02 -4.36
CA PRO A 195 -22.02 -13.55 -3.02
C PRO A 195 -20.60 -13.68 -2.46
N GLY A 196 -20.37 -13.05 -1.31
CA GLY A 196 -19.24 -13.37 -0.43
C GLY A 196 -19.43 -14.76 0.19
N PHE A 197 -18.38 -15.25 0.85
CA PHE A 197 -18.38 -16.50 1.61
C PHE A 197 -18.08 -16.23 3.08
#